data_AF-A0A3D0NTX1-F1
#
_entry.id   AF-A0A3D0NTX1-F1
#
_cell.length_a   1.000
_cell.length_b   1.000
_cell.length_c   1.000
_cell.angle_alpha   90.00
_cell.angle_beta   90.00
_cell.angle_gamma   90.00
#
_symmetry.space_group_name_H-M   'P 1'
#
loop_
_entity.id
_entity.type
_entity.pdbx_description
1 polymer ?
#
loop_
_entity_poly.entity_id
_entity_poly.type
_entity_poly.pdbx_seq_one_letter_code
_entity_poly.pdbx_strand_id
1 'polypeptide(L)'
;MPSAYQRTKDKEKEGRDRMKITEKAAYIKGLAEGLELDPKDKLTKVVKSLIDLVQEMSETITELEQCYDDVCDQIDALDEDLSGVEDLLYEDKNDDEKLCSCCGSTSDEAAYEVTCPTCQTVIGLTEEDISKDGMICPTCGENLEFDYDEDELDDENSAAADEDKKDTDEE
;
A
#
# COMPACT_ATOMS: atom_id res chain seq x y z
N MET A 1 13.32 12.58 -12.95
CA MET A 1 11.91 12.51 -12.50
C MET A 1 11.88 13.07 -11.09
N PRO A 2 11.10 14.12 -10.78
CA PRO A 2 10.99 14.61 -9.41
C PRO A 2 10.41 13.52 -8.50
N SER A 3 10.86 13.46 -7.25
CA SER A 3 10.32 12.55 -6.24
C SER A 3 8.82 12.77 -6.03
N ALA A 4 8.09 11.76 -5.54
CA ALA A 4 6.69 11.91 -5.14
C ALA A 4 6.50 13.10 -4.19
N TYR A 5 7.42 13.28 -3.24
CA TYR A 5 7.47 14.40 -2.29
C TYR A 5 7.69 15.78 -2.94
N GLN A 6 8.49 15.84 -4.01
CA GLN A 6 8.73 17.10 -4.73
C GLN A 6 7.51 17.47 -5.58
N ARG A 7 6.82 16.47 -6.16
CA ARG A 7 5.57 16.69 -6.89
C ARG A 7 4.42 17.15 -6.01
N THR A 8 4.35 16.71 -4.76
CA THR A 8 3.35 17.20 -3.80
C THR A 8 3.66 18.64 -3.38
N LYS A 9 4.92 18.95 -3.02
CA LYS A 9 5.33 20.32 -2.68
C LYS A 9 5.17 21.32 -3.83
N ASP A 10 5.44 20.89 -5.06
CA ASP A 10 5.24 21.76 -6.23
C ASP A 10 3.76 22.03 -6.48
N LYS A 11 2.87 21.04 -6.25
CA LYS A 11 1.41 21.21 -6.33
C LYS A 11 0.85 22.10 -5.22
N GLU A 12 1.37 21.99 -4.00
CA GLU A 12 1.02 22.89 -2.87
C GLU A 12 1.40 24.34 -3.18
N LYS A 13 2.57 24.54 -3.80
CA LYS A 13 3.07 25.86 -4.19
C LYS A 13 2.28 26.46 -5.35
N GLU A 14 1.86 25.64 -6.31
CA GLU A 14 0.99 26.05 -7.42
C GLU A 14 -0.45 26.32 -6.96
N GLY A 15 -0.93 25.62 -5.92
CA GLY A 15 -2.18 25.92 -5.23
C GLY A 15 -2.18 27.27 -4.49
N ARG A 16 -1.02 27.69 -3.96
CA ARG A 16 -0.87 28.94 -3.19
C ARG A 16 -1.00 30.22 -4.03
N ASP A 17 -0.70 30.16 -5.33
CA ASP A 17 -0.86 31.30 -6.27
C ASP A 17 -2.25 31.36 -6.93
N ARG A 18 -3.11 30.35 -6.69
CA ARG A 18 -4.52 30.37 -7.10
C ARG A 18 -5.37 30.99 -6.00
N MET A 19 -6.08 32.07 -6.33
CA MET A 19 -7.12 32.66 -5.48
C MET A 19 -8.04 31.55 -4.94
N LYS A 20 -8.27 31.57 -3.62
CA LYS A 20 -9.02 30.53 -2.89
C LYS A 20 -10.45 30.44 -3.42
N ILE A 21 -11.06 29.27 -3.33
CA ILE A 21 -12.43 29.06 -3.81
C ILE A 21 -13.42 29.98 -3.06
N THR A 22 -13.20 30.20 -1.77
CA THR A 22 -13.98 31.14 -0.94
C THR A 22 -13.87 32.58 -1.43
N GLU A 23 -12.68 33.04 -1.79
CA GLU A 23 -12.44 34.38 -2.35
C GLU A 23 -13.15 34.56 -3.70
N LYS A 24 -13.12 33.52 -4.55
CA LYS A 24 -13.84 33.51 -5.83
C LYS A 24 -15.35 33.51 -5.64
N ALA A 25 -15.87 32.73 -4.70
CA ALA A 25 -17.30 32.69 -4.38
C ALA A 25 -17.79 34.07 -3.87
N ALA A 26 -17.03 34.69 -2.96
CA ALA A 26 -17.32 36.03 -2.46
C ALA A 26 -17.27 37.10 -3.57
N TYR A 27 -16.31 37.00 -4.50
CA TYR A 27 -16.24 37.89 -5.65
C TYR A 27 -17.47 37.77 -6.57
N ILE A 28 -17.89 36.55 -6.88
CA ILE A 28 -19.10 36.30 -7.71
C ILE A 28 -20.35 36.85 -7.01
N LYS A 29 -20.47 36.66 -5.70
CA LYS A 29 -21.57 37.21 -4.91
C LYS A 29 -21.60 38.75 -4.98
N GLY A 30 -20.45 39.39 -4.79
CA GLY A 30 -20.35 40.86 -4.90
C GLY A 30 -20.71 41.40 -6.28
N LEU A 31 -20.30 40.70 -7.35
CA LEU A 31 -20.71 41.05 -8.72
C LEU A 31 -22.22 40.92 -8.91
N ALA A 32 -22.84 39.86 -8.40
CA ALA A 32 -24.28 39.63 -8.51
C ALA A 32 -25.10 40.66 -7.73
N GLU A 33 -24.61 41.11 -6.58
CA GLU A 33 -25.23 42.19 -5.79
C GLU A 33 -25.12 43.55 -6.51
N GLY A 34 -23.99 43.82 -7.17
CA GLY A 34 -23.77 45.05 -7.95
C GLY A 34 -24.55 45.14 -9.27
N LEU A 35 -25.14 44.03 -9.74
CA LEU A 35 -25.97 43.98 -10.96
C LEU A 35 -27.42 44.43 -10.72
N GLU A 36 -27.80 44.75 -9.48
CA GLU A 36 -29.14 45.25 -9.11
C GLU A 36 -30.31 44.39 -9.66
N LEU A 37 -30.14 43.06 -9.65
CA LEU A 37 -31.11 42.13 -10.23
C LEU A 37 -32.50 42.23 -9.57
N ASP A 38 -33.57 42.27 -10.38
CA ASP A 38 -34.95 42.34 -9.88
C ASP A 38 -35.29 41.08 -9.05
N PRO A 39 -35.58 41.22 -7.74
CA PRO A 39 -35.90 40.09 -6.86
C PRO A 39 -37.19 39.35 -7.22
N LYS A 40 -38.06 39.93 -8.06
CA LYS A 40 -39.31 39.28 -8.49
C LYS A 40 -39.12 38.34 -9.66
N ASP A 41 -38.05 38.50 -10.43
CA ASP A 41 -37.77 37.64 -11.56
C ASP A 41 -37.42 36.21 -11.09
N LYS A 42 -37.97 35.22 -11.80
CA LYS A 42 -37.73 33.80 -11.51
C LYS A 42 -36.27 33.44 -11.74
N LEU A 43 -35.63 34.02 -12.76
CA LEU A 43 -34.22 33.77 -13.05
C LEU A 43 -33.32 34.32 -11.94
N THR A 44 -33.58 35.55 -11.46
CA THR A 44 -32.87 36.14 -10.32
C THR A 44 -32.92 35.27 -9.07
N LYS A 45 -34.08 34.66 -8.77
CA LYS A 45 -34.22 33.75 -7.62
C LYS A 45 -33.31 32.53 -7.75
N VAL A 46 -33.29 31.90 -8.93
CA VAL A 46 -32.42 30.74 -9.20
C VAL A 46 -30.95 31.13 -9.10
N VAL A 47 -30.56 32.26 -9.69
CA VAL A 47 -29.17 32.75 -9.64
C VAL A 47 -28.72 33.01 -8.20
N LYS A 48 -29.57 33.62 -7.37
CA LYS A 48 -29.26 33.82 -5.94
C LYS A 48 -29.07 32.50 -5.20
N SER A 49 -29.98 31.54 -5.38
CA SER A 49 -29.83 30.21 -4.77
C SER A 49 -28.57 29.47 -5.23
N LEU A 50 -28.14 29.65 -6.49
CA LEU A 50 -26.89 29.09 -6.98
C LEU A 50 -25.66 29.76 -6.34
N ILE A 51 -25.69 31.08 -6.15
CA ILE A 51 -24.61 31.80 -5.49
C ILE A 51 -24.49 31.36 -4.03
N ASP A 52 -25.61 31.23 -3.33
CA ASP A 52 -25.63 30.76 -1.94
C ASP A 52 -25.07 29.33 -1.83
N LEU A 53 -25.49 28.42 -2.73
CA LEU A 53 -24.94 27.07 -2.81
C LEU A 53 -23.44 27.06 -3.06
N VAL A 54 -22.95 27.89 -3.99
CA VAL A 54 -21.50 28.00 -4.27
C VAL A 54 -20.74 28.51 -3.05
N GLN A 55 -21.33 29.40 -2.26
CA GLN A 55 -20.73 29.87 -1.03
C GLN A 55 -20.64 28.76 0.03
N GLU A 56 -21.73 28.03 0.28
CA GLU A 56 -21.75 26.88 1.20
C GLU A 56 -20.76 25.79 0.78
N MET A 57 -20.68 25.49 -0.53
CA MET A 57 -19.69 24.56 -1.08
C MET A 57 -18.26 25.06 -0.86
N SER A 58 -18.01 26.36 -1.01
CA SER A 58 -16.67 26.93 -0.81
C SER A 58 -16.20 26.83 0.64
N GLU A 59 -17.12 27.01 1.60
CA GLU A 59 -16.86 26.87 3.03
C GLU A 59 -16.57 25.40 3.39
N THR A 60 -17.42 24.48 2.92
CA THR A 60 -17.25 23.04 3.12
C THR A 60 -15.93 22.53 2.56
N ILE A 61 -15.51 22.99 1.37
CA ILE A 61 -14.22 22.62 0.78
C ILE A 61 -13.06 23.12 1.65
N THR A 62 -13.17 24.33 2.21
CA THR A 62 -12.12 24.87 3.07
C THR A 62 -11.99 24.08 4.37
N GLU A 63 -13.11 23.64 4.95
CA GLU A 63 -13.11 22.74 6.12
C GLU A 63 -12.50 21.37 5.78
N LEU A 64 -12.78 20.83 4.60
CA LEU A 64 -12.19 19.58 4.11
C LEU A 64 -10.67 19.71 3.92
N GLU A 65 -10.19 20.82 3.35
CA GLU A 65 -8.76 21.09 3.21
C GLU A 65 -8.06 21.10 4.57
N GLN A 66 -8.67 21.73 5.59
CA GLN A 66 -8.13 21.72 6.95
C GLN A 66 -8.10 20.31 7.56
N CYS A 67 -9.18 19.54 7.42
CA CYS A 67 -9.21 18.16 7.89
C CYS A 67 -8.16 17.29 7.18
N TYR A 68 -7.91 17.56 5.89
CA TYR A 68 -6.90 16.84 5.12
C TYR A 68 -5.48 17.16 5.63
N ASP A 69 -5.19 18.43 5.91
CA ASP A 69 -3.93 18.85 6.53
C ASP A 69 -3.74 18.15 7.89
N ASP A 70 -4.77 18.13 8.75
CA ASP A 70 -4.72 17.45 10.06
C ASP A 70 -4.47 15.94 9.94
N VAL A 71 -4.99 15.30 8.88
CA VAL A 71 -4.74 13.87 8.60
C VAL A 71 -3.31 13.65 8.12
N CYS A 72 -2.75 14.55 7.31
CA CYS A 72 -1.36 14.46 6.89
C CYS A 72 -0.42 14.56 8.08
N ASP A 73 -0.65 15.51 8.99
CA ASP A 73 0.14 15.66 10.23
C ASP A 73 0.08 14.39 11.10
N GLN A 74 -1.09 13.74 11.18
CA GLN A 74 -1.22 12.46 11.89
C GLN A 74 -0.48 11.31 11.22
N ILE A 75 -0.47 11.26 9.88
CA ILE A 75 0.28 10.24 9.14
C ILE A 75 1.78 10.42 9.35
N ASP A 76 2.28 11.66 9.33
CA ASP A 76 3.69 11.95 9.62
C ASP A 76 4.07 11.53 11.04
N ALA A 77 3.19 11.77 12.02
CA ALA A 77 3.41 11.30 13.39
C ALA A 77 3.43 9.77 13.51
N LEU A 78 2.54 9.07 12.78
CA LEU A 78 2.55 7.60 12.74
C LEU A 78 3.83 7.05 12.08
N ASP A 79 4.35 7.72 11.05
CA ASP A 79 5.61 7.33 10.39
C ASP A 79 6.79 7.46 11.36
N GLU A 80 6.85 8.55 12.15
CA GLU A 80 7.87 8.73 13.19
C GLU A 80 7.77 7.65 14.29
N ASP A 81 6.56 7.35 14.76
CA ASP A 81 6.33 6.30 15.75
C ASP A 81 6.74 4.91 15.22
N LEU A 82 6.42 4.61 13.95
CA LEU A 82 6.82 3.35 13.31
C LEU A 82 8.34 3.26 13.13
N SER A 83 9.02 4.35 12.76
CA SER A 83 10.48 4.40 12.73
C SER A 83 11.07 4.04 14.09
N GLY A 84 10.51 4.54 15.19
CA GLY A 84 10.98 4.19 16.54
C GLY A 84 10.77 2.70 16.89
N VAL A 85 9.70 2.08 16.38
CA VAL A 85 9.48 0.63 16.53
C VAL A 85 10.46 -0.17 15.67
N GLU A 86 10.70 0.27 14.44
CA GLU A 86 11.68 -0.35 13.54
C GLU A 86 13.07 -0.32 14.16
N ASP A 87 13.48 0.82 14.72
CA ASP A 87 14.76 0.94 15.42
C ASP A 87 14.84 -0.07 16.57
N LEU A 88 13.83 -0.14 17.44
CA LEU A 88 13.81 -1.11 18.56
C LEU A 88 13.82 -2.58 18.14
N LEU A 89 13.24 -2.92 16.99
CA LEU A 89 13.11 -4.31 16.52
C LEU A 89 14.29 -4.75 15.63
N TYR A 90 14.91 -3.80 14.92
CA TYR A 90 15.91 -4.06 13.88
C TYR A 90 17.30 -3.48 14.17
N GLU A 91 17.49 -2.56 15.14
CA GLU A 91 18.83 -2.06 15.52
C GLU A 91 19.74 -3.14 16.12
N ASP A 92 19.22 -4.28 16.60
CA ASP A 92 20.03 -5.39 17.10
C ASP A 92 20.53 -6.34 15.99
N LYS A 93 20.43 -5.94 14.71
CA LYS A 93 20.85 -6.75 13.55
C LYS A 93 21.98 -6.16 12.70
N ASN A 94 22.57 -5.03 13.12
CA ASN A 94 23.69 -4.37 12.42
C ASN A 94 24.97 -4.27 13.26
N ASP A 95 25.12 -5.13 14.26
CA ASP A 95 26.43 -5.51 14.79
C ASP A 95 26.44 -7.04 14.89
N ASP A 96 27.52 -7.65 14.42
CA ASP A 96 27.75 -9.09 14.48
C ASP A 96 27.41 -9.64 15.89
N GLU A 97 26.62 -10.71 15.95
CA GLU A 97 26.30 -11.48 17.17
C GLU A 97 25.41 -10.82 18.24
N LYS A 98 24.07 -10.95 18.12
CA LYS A 98 23.22 -11.46 19.22
C LYS A 98 21.77 -11.69 18.80
N LEU A 99 21.50 -12.98 18.58
CA LEU A 99 20.22 -13.59 18.84
C LEU A 99 19.64 -13.08 20.18
N CYS A 100 18.47 -12.45 20.10
CA CYS A 100 17.67 -12.04 21.25
C CYS A 100 17.46 -13.21 22.21
N SER A 101 18.13 -13.19 23.37
CA SER A 101 17.98 -14.18 24.44
C SER A 101 16.60 -14.15 25.14
N CYS A 102 15.65 -13.36 24.64
CA CYS A 102 14.31 -13.17 25.23
C CYS A 102 13.15 -13.61 24.32
N CYS A 103 13.38 -14.06 23.08
CA CYS A 103 12.37 -14.84 22.35
C CYS A 103 12.64 -16.33 22.59
N GLY A 104 11.75 -16.96 23.34
CA GLY A 104 11.88 -18.36 23.71
C GLY A 104 11.93 -19.29 22.50
N SER A 105 13.04 -20.03 22.40
CA SER A 105 13.11 -21.39 21.85
C SER A 105 12.44 -21.61 20.49
N THR A 106 13.12 -21.23 19.43
CA THR A 106 13.23 -22.12 18.25
C THR A 106 14.71 -22.19 17.89
N SER A 107 15.22 -23.42 17.90
CA SER A 107 16.62 -23.77 17.68
C SER A 107 17.18 -23.08 16.44
N ASP A 108 18.14 -22.19 16.63
CA ASP A 108 18.85 -21.43 15.60
C ASP A 108 19.82 -22.29 14.75
N GLU A 109 19.49 -23.58 14.61
CA GLU A 109 20.24 -24.60 13.86
C GLU A 109 19.38 -25.25 12.77
N ALA A 110 18.04 -25.08 12.77
CA ALA A 110 17.17 -25.69 11.77
C ALA A 110 16.96 -24.76 10.56
N ALA A 111 17.59 -25.08 9.43
CA ALA A 111 17.44 -24.35 8.17
C ALA A 111 16.10 -24.67 7.45
N TYR A 112 15.48 -25.81 7.75
CA TYR A 112 14.24 -26.26 7.10
C TYR A 112 13.29 -26.91 8.11
N GLU A 113 11.98 -26.70 7.92
CA GLU A 113 10.95 -27.37 8.73
C GLU A 113 10.19 -28.39 7.87
N VAL A 114 10.14 -29.64 8.34
CA VAL A 114 9.33 -30.69 7.71
C VAL A 114 8.34 -31.25 8.72
N THR A 115 7.16 -31.61 8.25
CA THR A 115 6.18 -32.32 9.08
C THR A 115 6.33 -33.82 8.86
N CYS A 116 6.63 -34.57 9.92
CA CYS A 116 6.70 -36.03 9.83
C CYS A 116 5.33 -36.61 9.42
N PRO A 117 5.24 -37.47 8.38
CA PRO A 117 3.97 -38.03 7.93
C PRO A 117 3.34 -38.99 8.94
N THR A 118 4.15 -39.63 9.79
CA THR A 118 3.70 -40.64 10.76
C THR A 118 3.16 -40.02 12.04
N CYS A 119 3.85 -39.03 12.60
CA CYS A 119 3.49 -38.42 13.89
C CYS A 119 2.99 -36.99 13.80
N GLN A 120 2.96 -36.40 12.60
CA GLN A 120 2.51 -35.02 12.33
C GLN A 120 3.19 -33.96 13.19
N THR A 121 4.36 -34.27 13.73
CA THR A 121 5.18 -33.33 14.48
C THR A 121 6.06 -32.57 13.50
N VAL A 122 6.11 -31.25 13.67
CA VAL A 122 7.03 -30.38 12.92
C VAL A 122 8.43 -30.57 13.48
N ILE A 123 9.38 -30.90 12.61
CA ILE A 123 10.77 -31.18 12.95
C ILE A 123 11.63 -30.18 12.18
N GLY A 124 12.53 -29.51 12.90
CA GLY A 124 13.54 -28.65 12.29
C GLY A 124 14.76 -29.47 11.86
N LEU A 125 15.21 -29.27 10.63
CA LEU A 125 16.33 -29.96 9.98
C LEU A 125 17.42 -28.98 9.57
N THR A 126 18.68 -29.43 9.67
CA THR A 126 19.85 -28.68 9.17
C THR A 126 20.15 -29.06 7.71
N GLU A 127 20.94 -28.27 6.98
CA GLU A 127 21.44 -28.65 5.65
C GLU A 127 22.18 -30.01 5.65
N GLU A 128 22.87 -30.33 6.76
CA GLU A 128 23.56 -31.61 6.92
C GLU A 128 22.59 -32.80 7.07
N ASP A 129 21.40 -32.58 7.61
CA ASP A 129 20.40 -33.66 7.81
C ASP A 129 19.68 -34.01 6.52
N ILE A 130 19.49 -33.02 5.63
CA ILE A 130 18.90 -33.24 4.31
C ILE A 130 19.95 -33.81 3.35
N SER A 131 21.22 -33.46 3.52
CA SER A 131 22.33 -34.03 2.71
C SER A 131 22.63 -35.50 3.03
N LYS A 132 22.07 -36.06 4.12
CA LYS A 132 22.17 -37.48 4.44
C LYS A 132 21.02 -38.23 3.77
N ASP A 133 21.27 -39.49 3.43
CA ASP A 133 20.32 -40.42 2.77
C ASP A 133 19.19 -40.90 3.71
N GLY A 134 18.64 -39.97 4.48
CA GLY A 134 17.60 -40.17 5.47
C GLY A 134 18.04 -40.00 6.92
N MET A 135 17.05 -39.77 7.78
CA MET A 135 17.20 -39.58 9.22
C MET A 135 16.06 -40.21 9.99
N ILE A 136 16.28 -40.49 11.27
CA ILE A 136 15.24 -41.03 12.15
C ILE A 136 14.49 -39.87 12.81
N CYS A 137 13.16 -39.85 12.67
CA CYS A 137 12.30 -38.91 13.36
C CYS A 137 12.52 -39.01 14.89
N PRO A 138 12.89 -37.92 15.58
CA PRO A 138 13.15 -37.96 17.02
C PRO A 138 11.90 -38.22 17.88
N THR A 139 10.71 -38.00 17.33
CA THR A 139 9.43 -38.12 18.05
C THR A 139 8.84 -39.53 17.96
N CYS A 140 8.96 -40.21 16.83
CA CYS A 140 8.32 -41.51 16.61
C CYS A 140 9.26 -42.63 16.16
N GLY A 141 10.51 -42.31 15.81
CA GLY A 141 11.48 -43.32 15.38
C GLY A 141 11.32 -43.80 13.94
N GLU A 142 10.44 -43.18 13.15
CA GLU A 142 10.28 -43.48 11.71
C GLU A 142 11.47 -42.97 10.90
N ASN A 143 11.91 -43.72 9.88
CA ASN A 143 12.94 -43.27 8.95
C ASN A 143 12.33 -42.31 7.92
N LEU A 144 12.82 -41.07 7.90
CA LEU A 144 12.48 -40.05 6.91
C LEU A 144 13.57 -40.05 5.85
N GLU A 145 13.21 -40.36 4.61
CA GLU A 145 14.10 -40.29 3.45
C GLU A 145 13.79 -39.00 2.66
N PHE A 146 14.82 -38.27 2.25
CA PHE A 146 14.70 -37.02 1.50
C PHE A 146 15.30 -37.21 0.11
N ASP A 147 14.46 -37.40 -0.90
CA ASP A 147 14.90 -37.47 -2.30
C ASP A 147 15.02 -36.04 -2.85
N TYR A 148 16.23 -35.68 -3.29
CA TYR A 148 16.44 -34.52 -4.15
C TYR A 148 16.19 -34.94 -5.59
N ASP A 149 14.97 -34.70 -6.08
CA ASP A 149 14.69 -34.81 -7.52
C ASP A 149 15.37 -33.63 -8.24
N GLU A 150 16.60 -33.82 -8.72
CA GLU A 150 17.36 -32.82 -9.50
C GLU A 150 16.90 -32.73 -10.98
N ASP A 151 15.79 -33.40 -11.34
CA ASP A 151 15.36 -33.63 -12.72
C ASP A 151 14.03 -32.93 -13.11
N GLU A 152 13.82 -31.64 -12.81
CA GLU A 152 12.76 -30.83 -13.47
C GLU A 152 13.20 -29.38 -13.80
N LEU A 153 14.38 -29.22 -14.40
CA LEU A 153 14.73 -28.00 -15.14
C LEU A 153 15.19 -28.35 -16.56
N ASP A 154 14.29 -28.91 -17.36
CA ASP A 154 14.47 -29.01 -18.81
C ASP A 154 13.24 -28.43 -19.53
N ASP A 155 13.37 -27.14 -19.88
CA ASP A 155 13.01 -26.55 -21.17
C ASP A 155 11.67 -26.95 -21.84
N GLU A 156 10.57 -26.26 -21.51
CA GLU A 156 9.41 -26.14 -22.41
C GLU A 156 8.99 -24.68 -22.61
N ASN A 157 9.86 -23.91 -23.29
CA ASN A 157 9.42 -22.79 -24.11
C ASN A 157 9.10 -23.29 -25.53
N SER A 158 7.89 -23.81 -25.74
CA SER A 158 7.31 -23.95 -27.09
C SER A 158 6.06 -23.09 -27.23
N ALA A 159 6.32 -21.85 -27.66
CA ALA A 159 5.50 -21.02 -28.54
C ALA A 159 3.98 -21.32 -28.61
N ALA A 160 3.21 -20.45 -27.98
CA ALA A 160 1.83 -20.18 -28.37
C ALA A 160 1.81 -19.63 -29.82
N ALA A 161 1.37 -20.46 -30.76
CA ALA A 161 0.83 -20.02 -32.03
C ALA A 161 -0.67 -20.31 -32.01
N ASP A 162 -1.45 -19.38 -31.43
CA ASP A 162 -2.90 -19.35 -31.61
C ASP A 162 -3.18 -18.47 -32.84
N GLU A 163 -3.37 -19.12 -33.98
CA GLU A 163 -3.81 -18.48 -35.21
C GLU A 163 -5.32 -18.19 -35.09
N ASP A 164 -5.65 -16.90 -35.00
CA ASP A 164 -6.99 -16.33 -35.15
C ASP A 164 -7.72 -16.96 -36.36
N LYS A 165 -8.68 -17.85 -36.09
CA LYS A 165 -9.72 -18.24 -37.05
C LYS A 165 -10.68 -17.07 -37.25
N LYS A 166 -10.45 -16.31 -38.32
CA LYS A 166 -11.45 -15.38 -38.88
C LYS A 166 -12.23 -16.10 -39.98
N ASP A 167 -13.29 -16.81 -39.60
CA ASP A 167 -14.33 -17.23 -40.54
C ASP A 167 -15.38 -16.12 -40.63
N THR A 168 -15.38 -15.38 -41.74
CA THR A 168 -16.62 -14.92 -42.39
C THR A 168 -16.33 -14.80 -43.89
N ASP A 169 -16.74 -15.83 -44.63
CA ASP A 169 -16.90 -15.80 -46.07
C ASP A 169 -17.97 -14.78 -46.49
N GLU A 170 -17.75 -14.24 -47.68
CA GLU A 170 -18.56 -13.28 -48.43
C GLU A 170 -19.91 -13.87 -48.89
N GLU A 171 -20.99 -13.09 -48.74
CA GLU A 171 -21.95 -12.75 -49.82
C GLU A 171 -22.90 -11.63 -49.40
#